data_AF-A0A3C0G7U2-F1
#
_entry.id   AF-A0A3C0G7U2-F1
#
_cell.length_a   1.000
_cell.length_b   1.000
_cell.length_c   1.000
_cell.angle_alpha   90.00
_cell.angle_beta   90.00
_cell.angle_gamma   90.00
#
_symmetry.space_group_name_H-M   'P 1'
#
loop_
_entity.id
_entity.type
_entity.pdbx_description
1 polymer ?
#
loop_
_entity_poly.entity_id
_entity_poly.type
_entity_poly.pdbx_seq_one_letter_code
_entity_poly.pdbx_strand_id
1 'polypeptide(L)' 'MTDFVNSPPHYRTGDIECIDAIKACLGEGFKFYLQGNAMKYLWRYEHKGQAKQDLEKAMWYINKLKEQYE' A
#
# COMPACT_ATOMS: atom_id res chain seq x y z
N MET A 1 16.40 0.21 -12.36
CA MET A 1 15.09 0.89 -12.47
C MET A 1 14.49 0.98 -11.09
N THR A 2 13.94 2.13 -10.71
CA THR A 2 13.29 2.33 -9.41
C THR A 2 11.90 1.71 -9.42
N ASP A 3 11.60 0.81 -8.48
CA ASP A 3 10.26 0.21 -8.33
C ASP A 3 9.37 1.13 -7.49
N PHE A 4 8.51 1.91 -8.15
CA PHE A 4 7.59 2.85 -7.49
C PHE A 4 6.28 2.21 -7.00
N VAL A 5 6.12 0.90 -7.13
CA VAL A 5 4.93 0.16 -6.69
C VAL A 5 5.25 -0.63 -5.44
N ASN A 6 6.29 -1.48 -5.49
CA ASN A 6 6.61 -2.38 -4.38
C ASN A 6 7.61 -1.77 -3.39
N SER A 7 8.52 -0.90 -3.83
CA SER A 7 9.55 -0.31 -2.96
C SER A 7 9.88 1.14 -3.33
N PRO A 8 8.95 2.09 -3.13
CA PRO A 8 9.22 3.48 -3.47
C PRO A 8 10.31 4.06 -2.54
N PRO A 9 11.30 4.82 -3.06
CA PRO A 9 12.51 5.21 -2.31
C PRO A 9 12.29 5.98 -1.02
N HIS A 10 11.11 6.59 -0.83
CA HIS A 10 10.77 7.43 0.32
C HIS A 10 10.05 6.67 1.45
N TYR A 11 9.82 5.36 1.30
CA TYR A 11 9.16 4.53 2.32
C TYR A 11 10.13 3.80 3.26
N ARG A 12 11.44 4.01 3.09
CA ARG A 12 12.47 3.34 3.90
C ARG A 12 13.32 4.38 4.63
N THR A 13 13.46 4.20 5.94
CA THR A 13 14.47 4.88 6.78
C THR A 13 15.19 3.79 7.57
N GLY A 14 16.46 3.51 7.24
CA GLY A 14 17.20 2.40 7.84
C GLY A 14 16.76 1.04 7.29
N ASP A 15 16.57 0.03 8.16
CA ASP A 15 16.28 -1.36 7.77
C ASP A 15 14.83 -1.79 7.96
N ILE A 16 13.95 -0.87 8.35
CA ILE A 16 12.53 -1.15 8.58
C ILE A 16 11.72 -0.52 7.45
N GLU A 17 10.91 -1.33 6.78
CA GLU A 17 9.92 -0.83 5.82
C GLU A 17 8.80 -0.10 6.58
N CYS A 18 8.40 1.08 6.10
CA CYS A 18 7.39 1.90 6.78
C CYS A 18 6.07 1.14 7.03
N ILE A 19 5.69 0.21 6.14
CA ILE A 19 4.48 -0.60 6.32
C ILE A 19 4.57 -1.55 7.52
N ASP A 20 5.75 -2.07 7.84
CA ASP A 20 5.95 -2.96 8.99
C ASP A 20 5.85 -2.17 10.30
N ALA A 21 6.40 -0.95 10.33
CA ALA A 21 6.22 -0.04 11.45
C ALA A 21 4.73 0.30 11.67
N ILE A 22 4.01 0.62 10.59
CA ILE A 22 2.56 0.88 10.64
C ILE A 22 1.78 -0.35 11.14
N LYS A 23 2.15 -1.55 10.67
CA LYS A 23 1.55 -2.81 11.12
C LYS A 23 1.74 -3.02 12.63
N ALA A 24 2.97 -2.80 13.12
CA ALA A 24 3.27 -2.91 14.55
C ALA A 24 2.48 -1.90 15.39
N CYS A 25 2.30 -0.66 14.90
CA CYS A 25 1.51 0.36 15.60
C CYS A 25 0.01 0.08 15.61
N LEU A 26 -0.55 -0.46 14.53
CA LEU A 26 -2.00 -0.62 14.37
C LEU A 26 -2.55 -1.97 14.84
N GLY A 27 -1.71 -3.01 14.97
CA GLY A 27 -2.13 -4.35 15.37
C GLY A 27 -3.29 -4.86 14.49
N GLU A 28 -4.39 -5.28 15.12
CA GLU A 28 -5.60 -5.75 14.42
C GLU A 28 -6.23 -4.68 13.51
N GLY A 29 -5.98 -3.39 13.78
CA GLY A 29 -6.44 -2.28 12.97
C GLY A 29 -5.74 -2.14 11.62
N PHE A 30 -4.61 -2.83 11.41
CA PHE A 30 -3.83 -2.76 10.19
C PHE A 30 -4.63 -3.12 8.93
N LYS A 31 -5.60 -4.04 9.05
CA LYS A 31 -6.52 -4.40 7.95
C LYS A 31 -7.30 -3.20 7.40
N PHE A 32 -7.71 -2.27 8.26
CA PHE A 32 -8.43 -1.07 7.83
C PHE A 32 -7.52 -0.05 7.15
N TYR A 33 -6.25 0.02 7.55
CA TYR A 33 -5.25 0.80 6.83
C TYR A 33 -5.06 0.28 5.40
N LEU A 34 -4.96 -1.04 5.22
CA LEU A 34 -4.85 -1.66 3.90
C LEU A 34 -6.09 -1.38 3.03
N GLN A 35 -7.28 -1.61 3.60
CA GLN A 35 -8.56 -1.34 2.93
C GLN A 35 -8.69 0.13 2.49
N GLY A 36 -8.39 1.07 3.38
CA GLY A 36 -8.47 2.50 3.09
C GLY A 36 -7.48 2.93 1.99
N ASN A 37 -6.27 2.38 1.98
CA ASN A 37 -5.30 2.66 0.92
C ASN A 37 -5.73 2.08 -0.42
N ALA A 38 -6.23 0.84 -0.46
CA ALA A 38 -6.79 0.27 -1.69
C ALA A 38 -7.91 1.16 -2.26
N MET A 39 -8.86 1.56 -1.42
CA MET A 39 -9.95 2.47 -1.80
C MET A 39 -9.42 3.83 -2.30
N LYS A 40 -8.43 4.42 -1.62
CA LYS A 40 -7.79 5.69 -2.05
C LYS A 40 -7.24 5.61 -3.47
N TYR A 41 -6.58 4.51 -3.82
CA TYR A 41 -6.02 4.32 -5.16
C TYR A 41 -7.12 4.07 -6.21
N LEU A 42 -8.14 3.28 -5.88
CA LEU A 42 -9.32 3.09 -6.73
C LEU A 42 -10.14 4.35 -6.93
N TRP A 43 -10.20 5.25 -5.95
CA TRP A 43 -10.94 6.50 -6.05
C TRP A 43 -10.25 7.50 -7.00
N ARG A 44 -8.91 7.53 -7.01
CA ARG A 44 -8.16 8.64 -7.63
C ARG A 44 -7.52 8.33 -8.98
N TYR A 45 -7.58 7.08 -9.45
CA TYR A 45 -6.79 6.61 -10.59
C TYR A 45 -7.03 7.41 -11.88
N GLU A 46 -8.24 7.93 -12.09
CA GLU A 46 -8.59 8.76 -13.25
C GLU A 46 -8.11 10.21 -13.16
N HIS A 47 -7.74 10.69 -11.97
CA HIS A 47 -7.51 12.12 -11.71
C HIS A 47 -6.04 12.55 -11.78
N LYS A 48 -5.08 11.62 -11.71
CA LYS A 48 -3.63 11.95 -11.62
C LYS A 48 -2.78 11.56 -12.83
N GLY A 49 -3.41 11.09 -13.91
CA GLY A 49 -2.69 10.72 -15.15
C GLY A 49 -1.77 9.49 -15.01
N GLN A 50 -1.87 8.75 -13.90
CA GLN A 50 -1.09 7.53 -13.61
C GLN A 50 -2.00 6.34 -13.29
N ALA A 51 -3.10 6.22 -14.06
CA ALA A 51 -4.16 5.23 -13.83
C ALA A 51 -3.62 3.81 -13.61
N LYS A 52 -2.74 3.32 -14.49
CA LYS A 52 -2.15 1.97 -14.38
C LYS A 52 -1.40 1.78 -13.06
N GLN A 53 -0.56 2.74 -12.66
CA GLN A 53 0.22 2.63 -11.43
C GLN A 53 -0.67 2.69 -10.17
N ASP A 54 -1.71 3.51 -10.18
CA ASP A 54 -2.66 3.57 -9.06
C ASP A 54 -3.46 2.25 -8.96
N LEU A 55 -3.88 1.66 -10.09
CA LEU A 55 -4.53 0.34 -10.11
C LEU A 55 -3.59 -0.77 -9.59
N GLU A 56 -2.31 -0.76 -9.99
CA GLU A 56 -1.30 -1.68 -9.47
C GLU A 56 -1.12 -1.54 -7.95
N LYS A 57 -1.09 -0.31 -7.43
CA LYS A 57 -1.04 -0.06 -5.99
C LYS A 57 -2.30 -0.53 -5.28
N ALA A 58 -3.49 -0.33 -5.85
CA ALA A 58 -4.73 -0.85 -5.29
C ALA A 58 -4.67 -2.39 -5.15
N MET A 59 -4.23 -3.10 -6.19
CA MET A 59 -4.04 -4.55 -6.14
C MET A 59 -3.03 -4.97 -5.08
N TRP A 60 -1.92 -4.25 -4.94
CA TRP A 60 -0.91 -4.53 -3.91
C TRP A 60 -1.50 -4.48 -2.49
N TYR A 61 -2.29 -3.44 -2.17
CA TYR A 61 -2.95 -3.32 -0.87
C TYR A 61 -4.02 -4.39 -0.64
N ILE A 62 -4.76 -4.79 -1.69
CA ILE A 62 -5.74 -5.88 -1.62
C ILE A 62 -5.05 -7.23 -1.34
N ASN A 63 -3.94 -7.52 -2.01
CA ASN A 63 -3.18 -8.75 -1.79
C ASN A 63 -2.62 -8.81 -0.36
N LYS A 64 -2.07 -7.70 0.15
CA LYS A 64 -1.62 -7.59 1.54
C LYS A 64 -2.77 -7.78 2.54
N LEU A 65 -3.98 -7.31 2.21
CA LEU A 65 -5.16 -7.49 3.04
C LEU A 65 -5.60 -8.97 3.05
N LYS A 66 -5.57 -9.64 1.91
CA LYS A 66 -5.85 -11.08 1.78
C LYS A 66 -4.91 -11.91 2.67
N GLU A 67 -3.62 -11.59 2.68
CA GLU A 67 -2.61 -12.21 3.57
C GLU A 67 -2.94 -12.05 5.08
N GLN A 68 -3.86 -11.17 5.48
CA GLN A 68 -4.28 -11.06 6.90
C GLN A 68 -5.36 -12.08 7.31
N TYR A 69 -5.88 -12.86 6.35
CA TYR A 69 -6.92 -13.88 6.56
C TYR A 69 -6.47 -15.30 6.19
N GLU A 70 -5.22 -15.45 5.72
CA GLU A 70 -4.55 -16.72 5.45
C GLU A 70 -3.64 -17.08 6.62
#